data_AF-A0A935BMC6-F1
#
_entry.id   AF-A0A935BMC6-F1
#
_cell.length_a   1.000
_cell.length_b   1.000
_cell.length_c   1.000
_cell.angle_alpha   90.00
_cell.angle_beta   90.00
_cell.angle_gamma   90.00
#
_symmetry.space_group_name_H-M   'P 1'
#
loop_
_entity.id
_entity.type
_entity.pdbx_description
1 polymer ?
#
loop_
_entity_poly.entity_id
_entity_poly.type
_entity_poly.pdbx_seq_one_letter_code
_entity_poly.pdbx_strand_id
1 'polypeptide(L)'
;MITANKAAELEALHLRTIKRRCKSGKYPGAYKSSMNGGDGWLIPPEALSREAQRKLLAETIPAPATVAAPVAVSREEYRTMMDAYERKDSNFKRRAEHAAAAVVAFLELRQSGLSVAMAERSIAESHSMSKTTLWRARTDVDGRDRQYWEAILARATTADVAGLNSPRKLMTGYSAST
;
A
#
# COMPACT_ATOMS: atom_id res chain seq x y z
N MET A 1 20.69 2.12 -7.36
CA MET A 1 21.27 3.09 -8.32
C MET A 1 20.20 4.07 -8.72
N ILE A 2 20.53 5.35 -8.86
CA ILE A 2 19.58 6.39 -9.27
C ILE A 2 20.04 7.10 -10.56
N THR A 3 19.09 7.65 -11.32
CA THR A 3 19.39 8.42 -12.53
C THR A 3 19.82 9.84 -12.18
N ALA A 4 20.57 10.50 -13.08
CA ALA A 4 20.95 11.90 -12.90
C ALA A 4 19.76 12.86 -12.78
N ASN A 5 18.61 12.54 -13.39
CA ASN A 5 17.38 13.34 -13.21
C ASN A 5 16.90 13.25 -11.76
N LYS A 6 16.83 12.03 -11.20
CA LYS A 6 16.41 11.85 -9.82
C LYS A 6 17.41 12.47 -8.82
N ALA A 7 18.70 12.36 -9.09
CA ALA A 7 19.73 13.03 -8.28
C ALA A 7 19.62 14.56 -8.31
N ALA A 8 19.23 15.14 -9.46
CA ALA A 8 19.02 16.58 -9.63
C ALA A 8 17.87 17.09 -8.75
N GLU A 9 16.76 16.35 -8.69
CA GLU A 9 15.63 16.65 -7.80
C GLU A 9 16.03 16.59 -6.32
N LEU A 10 16.73 15.52 -5.92
CA LEU A 10 17.08 15.30 -4.51
C LEU A 10 18.05 16.35 -3.97
N GLU A 11 19.04 16.75 -4.77
CA GLU A 11 20.01 17.80 -4.41
C GLU A 11 19.51 19.22 -4.72
N ALA A 12 18.31 19.39 -5.28
CA ALA A 12 17.79 20.67 -5.75
C ALA A 12 18.78 21.41 -6.69
N LEU A 13 19.44 20.66 -7.58
CA LEU A 13 20.43 21.16 -8.52
C LEU A 13 19.96 20.96 -9.95
N HIS A 14 20.39 21.86 -10.84
CA HIS A 14 20.12 21.71 -12.26
C HIS A 14 20.80 20.44 -12.83
N LEU A 15 20.11 19.71 -13.70
CA LEU A 15 20.59 18.46 -14.32
C LEU A 15 21.98 18.61 -14.98
N ARG A 16 22.23 19.75 -15.62
CA ARG A 16 23.55 20.05 -16.24
C ARG A 16 24.67 20.07 -15.20
N THR A 17 24.40 20.55 -13.99
CA THR A 17 25.36 20.58 -12.87
C THR A 17 25.66 19.18 -12.37
N ILE A 18 24.64 18.32 -12.25
CA ILE A 18 24.81 16.91 -11.87
C ILE A 18 25.63 16.16 -12.92
N LYS A 19 25.29 16.26 -14.22
CA LYS A 19 26.05 15.62 -15.30
C LYS A 19 27.51 16.08 -15.33
N ARG A 20 27.76 17.38 -15.09
CA ARG A 20 29.13 17.93 -14.98
C ARG A 20 29.89 17.32 -13.80
N ARG A 21 29.24 17.17 -12.64
CA ARG A 21 29.82 16.58 -11.42
C ARG A 21 30.09 15.08 -11.57
N CYS A 22 29.25 14.34 -12.29
CA CYS A 22 29.54 12.95 -12.66
C CYS A 22 30.78 12.87 -13.55
N LYS A 23 30.87 13.73 -14.58
CA LYS A 23 32.02 13.78 -15.48
C LYS A 23 33.31 14.20 -14.75
N SER A 24 33.21 15.06 -13.74
CA SER A 24 34.35 15.48 -12.92
C SER A 24 34.71 14.50 -11.80
N GLY A 25 34.06 13.32 -11.72
CA GLY A 25 34.35 12.30 -10.71
C GLY A 25 33.91 12.66 -9.28
N LYS A 26 33.09 13.71 -9.10
CA LYS A 26 32.62 14.13 -7.77
C LYS A 26 31.65 13.12 -7.15
N TYR A 27 31.00 12.31 -7.97
CA TYR A 27 30.16 11.20 -7.52
C TYR A 27 30.93 9.88 -7.73
N PRO A 28 31.53 9.29 -6.68
CA PRO A 28 32.27 8.04 -6.80
C PRO A 28 31.35 6.91 -7.27
N GLY A 29 31.83 6.11 -8.24
CA GLY A 29 31.07 4.99 -8.81
C GLY A 29 29.94 5.39 -9.78
N ALA A 30 29.83 6.68 -10.14
CA ALA A 30 28.89 7.09 -11.19
C ALA A 30 29.41 6.67 -12.58
N TYR A 31 28.56 6.07 -13.39
CA TYR A 31 28.90 5.66 -14.77
C TYR A 31 27.77 5.98 -15.75
N LYS A 32 28.14 6.05 -17.03
CA LYS A 32 27.21 6.31 -18.12
C LYS A 32 26.61 4.99 -18.60
N SER A 33 25.29 4.93 -18.72
CA SER A 33 24.56 3.75 -19.16
C SER A 33 23.45 4.15 -20.13
N SER A 34 23.21 3.33 -21.15
CA SER A 34 22.12 3.52 -22.10
C SER A 34 20.80 3.16 -21.42
N MET A 35 19.85 4.11 -21.37
CA MET A 35 18.52 3.93 -20.78
C MET A 35 17.47 4.52 -21.72
N ASN A 36 16.46 3.73 -22.08
CA ASN A 36 15.25 4.11 -22.83
C ASN A 36 15.47 5.22 -23.89
N GLY A 37 16.33 4.96 -24.88
CA GLY A 37 16.51 5.84 -26.04
C GLY A 37 17.57 6.93 -25.90
N GLY A 38 18.40 6.92 -24.87
CA GLY A 38 19.57 7.82 -24.78
C GLY A 38 20.57 7.46 -23.68
N ASP A 39 21.73 8.12 -23.70
CA ASP A 39 22.74 7.93 -22.66
C ASP A 39 22.40 8.71 -21.38
N GLY A 40 22.27 8.00 -20.26
CA GLY A 40 22.05 8.56 -18.92
C GLY A 40 23.22 8.28 -17.98
N TRP A 41 23.32 9.07 -16.91
CA TRP A 41 24.25 8.78 -15.81
C TRP A 41 23.52 8.04 -14.69
N LEU A 42 24.09 6.92 -14.26
CA LEU A 42 23.70 6.19 -13.06
C LEU A 42 24.65 6.57 -11.93
N ILE A 43 24.06 6.93 -10.79
CA ILE A 43 24.78 7.43 -9.61
C ILE A 43 24.42 6.51 -8.43
N PRO A 44 25.40 6.00 -7.68
CA PRO A 44 25.15 5.31 -6.42
C PRO A 44 24.50 6.26 -5.39
N PRO A 45 23.51 5.82 -4.61
CA PRO A 45 22.88 6.67 -3.59
C PRO A 45 23.89 7.13 -2.52
N GLU A 46 24.91 6.32 -2.23
CA GLU A 46 26.01 6.62 -1.31
C GLU A 46 26.86 7.82 -1.75
N ALA A 47 26.93 8.08 -3.06
CA ALA A 47 27.69 9.20 -3.61
C ALA A 47 26.97 10.55 -3.43
N LEU A 48 25.67 10.55 -3.11
CA LEU A 48 24.90 11.77 -2.89
C LEU A 48 25.19 12.41 -1.54
N SER A 49 24.88 13.70 -1.41
CA SER A 49 24.86 14.38 -0.11
C SER A 49 23.94 13.69 0.91
N ARG A 50 24.27 13.80 2.20
CA ARG A 50 23.46 13.22 3.29
C ARG A 50 22.00 13.70 3.26
N GLU A 51 21.75 14.94 2.84
CA GLU A 51 20.39 15.46 2.69
C GLU A 51 19.61 14.76 1.56
N ALA A 52 20.25 14.54 0.41
CA ALA A 52 19.64 13.80 -0.69
C ALA A 52 19.43 12.32 -0.37
N GLN A 53 20.35 11.70 0.38
CA GLN A 53 20.16 10.34 0.91
C GLN A 53 18.95 10.26 1.84
N ARG A 54 18.78 11.25 2.74
CA ARG A 54 17.62 11.31 3.64
C ARG A 54 16.30 11.47 2.88
N LYS A 55 16.27 12.32 1.84
CA LYS A 55 15.08 12.48 0.98
C LYS A 55 14.76 11.19 0.23
N LEU A 56 15.77 10.50 -0.30
CA LEU A 56 15.60 9.21 -0.96
C LEU A 56 15.06 8.14 0.01
N LEU A 57 15.57 8.10 1.24
CA LEU A 57 15.04 7.22 2.29
C LEU A 57 13.61 7.60 2.68
N ALA A 58 13.28 8.89 2.77
CA ALA A 58 11.92 9.35 3.04
C ALA A 58 10.92 9.01 1.92
N GLU A 59 11.37 8.99 0.66
CA GLU A 59 10.56 8.51 -0.48
C GLU A 59 10.42 6.98 -0.50
N THR A 60 11.41 6.24 0.03
CA THR A 60 11.45 4.77 -0.05
C THR A 60 10.81 4.09 1.17
N ILE A 61 10.86 4.74 2.34
CA ILE A 61 10.09 4.31 3.50
C ILE A 61 8.63 4.62 3.14
N PRO A 62 7.77 3.61 2.84
CA PRO A 62 6.34 3.88 2.84
C PRO A 62 6.07 4.49 4.20
N ALA A 63 5.42 5.67 4.24
CA ALA A 63 4.97 6.27 5.48
C ALA A 63 4.52 5.14 6.40
N PRO A 64 5.03 5.04 7.65
CA PRO A 64 4.49 4.04 8.57
C PRO A 64 2.99 4.22 8.45
N ALA A 65 2.27 3.16 8.05
CA ALA A 65 0.84 3.27 7.91
C ALA A 65 0.37 3.80 9.25
N THR A 66 0.06 5.10 9.30
CA THR A 66 -0.49 5.74 10.48
C THR A 66 -1.81 5.02 10.59
N VAL A 67 -1.82 3.97 11.40
CA VAL A 67 -3.04 3.27 11.77
C VAL A 67 -3.85 4.39 12.37
N ALA A 68 -4.83 4.89 11.61
CA ALA A 68 -5.70 5.93 12.09
C ALA A 68 -6.20 5.47 13.46
N ALA A 69 -6.16 6.36 14.46
CA ALA A 69 -6.69 6.03 15.77
C ALA A 69 -8.08 5.40 15.55
N PRO A 70 -8.36 4.23 16.15
CA PRO A 70 -9.55 3.47 15.84
C PRO A 70 -10.75 4.40 16.02
N VAL A 71 -11.59 4.50 14.98
CA VAL A 71 -12.81 5.30 15.07
C VAL A 71 -13.62 4.71 16.21
N ALA A 72 -13.79 5.46 17.30
CA ALA A 72 -14.50 5.00 18.48
C ALA A 72 -15.97 4.78 18.10
N VAL A 73 -16.32 3.52 17.86
CA VAL A 73 -17.71 3.07 17.70
C VAL A 73 -18.34 3.08 19.08
N SER A 74 -19.55 3.65 19.21
CA SER A 74 -20.25 3.66 20.49
C SER A 74 -20.61 2.23 20.92
N ARG A 75 -20.71 1.99 22.23
CA ARG A 75 -21.06 0.66 22.77
C ARG A 75 -22.43 0.15 22.28
N GLU A 76 -23.34 1.05 21.93
CA GLU A 76 -24.67 0.74 21.42
C GLU A 76 -24.63 0.33 19.93
N GLU A 77 -23.82 1.01 19.13
CA GLU A 77 -23.55 0.60 17.74
C GLU A 77 -22.86 -0.76 17.70
N TYR A 78 -21.96 -1.05 18.64
CA TYR A 78 -21.35 -2.38 18.81
C TYR A 78 -22.40 -3.45 19.06
N ARG A 79 -23.27 -3.26 20.07
CA ARG A 79 -24.33 -4.23 20.40
C ARG A 79 -25.22 -4.49 19.20
N THR A 80 -25.67 -3.43 18.52
CA THR A 80 -26.52 -3.54 17.33
C THR A 80 -25.85 -4.34 16.21
N MET A 81 -24.56 -4.11 15.98
CA MET A 81 -23.81 -4.79 14.93
C MET A 81 -23.51 -6.26 15.29
N MET A 82 -23.21 -6.54 16.56
CA MET A 82 -23.01 -7.90 17.06
C MET A 82 -24.31 -8.70 17.10
N ASP A 83 -25.42 -8.12 17.54
CA ASP A 83 -26.73 -8.78 17.50
C ASP A 83 -27.12 -9.16 16.07
N ALA A 84 -26.81 -8.29 15.09
CA ALA A 84 -27.03 -8.57 13.68
C ALA A 84 -26.11 -9.69 13.16
N TYR A 85 -24.86 -9.75 13.64
CA TYR A 85 -23.92 -10.82 13.33
C TYR A 85 -24.34 -12.16 13.95
N GLU A 86 -24.76 -12.16 15.22
CA GLU A 86 -25.19 -13.35 15.95
C GLU A 86 -26.40 -14.03 15.31
N ARG A 87 -27.32 -13.23 14.73
CA ARG A 87 -28.49 -13.72 14.01
C ARG A 87 -28.18 -14.31 12.63
N LYS A 88 -26.96 -14.14 12.08
CA LYS A 88 -26.59 -14.70 10.78
C LYS A 88 -26.29 -16.20 10.86
N ASP A 89 -26.47 -16.88 9.74
CA ASP A 89 -26.12 -18.30 9.60
C ASP A 89 -24.62 -18.54 9.80
N SER A 90 -24.31 -19.73 10.27
CA SER A 90 -22.94 -20.22 10.53
C SER A 90 -22.02 -20.09 9.31
N ASN A 91 -22.56 -20.20 8.09
CA ASN A 91 -21.80 -20.01 6.85
C ASN A 91 -21.28 -18.57 6.68
N PHE A 92 -22.06 -17.55 7.06
CA PHE A 92 -21.61 -16.15 7.00
C PHE A 92 -20.56 -15.86 8.07
N LYS A 93 -20.74 -16.42 9.27
CA LYS A 93 -19.78 -16.30 10.37
C LYS A 93 -18.43 -16.92 10.00
N ARG A 94 -18.43 -18.17 9.51
CA ARG A 94 -17.23 -18.87 9.06
C ARG A 94 -16.49 -18.14 7.93
N ARG A 95 -17.23 -17.56 6.98
CA ARG A 95 -16.63 -16.76 5.90
C ARG A 95 -16.03 -15.45 6.43
N ALA A 96 -16.69 -14.79 7.36
CA ALA A 96 -16.21 -13.57 7.98
C ALA A 96 -14.96 -13.81 8.83
N GLU A 97 -14.94 -14.87 9.64
CA GLU A 97 -13.77 -15.32 10.41
C GLU A 97 -12.59 -15.62 9.48
N HIS A 98 -12.82 -16.38 8.42
CA HIS A 98 -11.79 -16.70 7.45
C HIS A 98 -11.23 -15.46 6.74
N ALA A 99 -12.08 -14.48 6.41
CA ALA A 99 -11.66 -13.20 5.87
C ALA A 99 -10.88 -12.35 6.89
N ALA A 100 -11.32 -12.32 8.14
CA ALA A 100 -10.61 -11.62 9.22
C ALA A 100 -9.21 -12.23 9.42
N ALA A 101 -9.10 -13.56 9.43
CA ALA A 101 -7.83 -14.27 9.55
C ALA A 101 -6.88 -13.93 8.38
N ALA A 102 -7.37 -13.89 7.14
CA ALA A 102 -6.57 -13.53 5.98
C ALA A 102 -6.06 -12.07 6.05
N VAL A 103 -6.87 -11.14 6.56
CA VAL A 103 -6.45 -9.74 6.75
C VAL A 103 -5.38 -9.63 7.84
N VAL A 104 -5.53 -10.35 8.96
CA VAL A 104 -4.51 -10.39 10.02
C VAL A 104 -3.18 -10.92 9.47
N ALA A 105 -3.21 -12.09 8.82
CA ALA A 105 -2.01 -12.69 8.23
C ALA A 105 -1.34 -11.75 7.20
N PHE A 106 -2.13 -11.03 6.40
CA PHE A 106 -1.60 -10.03 5.48
C PHE A 106 -0.85 -8.92 6.21
N LEU A 107 -1.42 -8.39 7.31
CA LEU A 107 -0.80 -7.32 8.08
C LEU A 107 0.49 -7.79 8.78
N GLU A 108 0.51 -9.03 9.28
CA GLU A 108 1.72 -9.65 9.85
C GLU A 108 2.84 -9.77 8.80
N LEU A 109 2.51 -10.24 7.60
CA LEU A 109 3.47 -10.29 6.49
C LEU A 109 3.99 -8.90 6.14
N ARG A 110 3.11 -7.88 6.12
CA ARG A 110 3.52 -6.49 5.88
C ARG A 110 4.42 -5.95 6.98
N GLN A 111 4.14 -6.28 8.24
CA GLN A 111 4.95 -5.88 9.39
C GLN A 111 6.33 -6.56 9.38
N SER A 112 6.42 -7.79 8.88
CA SER A 112 7.70 -8.49 8.68
C SER A 112 8.58 -7.92 7.55
N GLY A 113 8.07 -6.92 6.81
CA GLY A 113 8.80 -6.23 5.75
C GLY A 113 8.56 -6.78 4.33
N LEU A 114 7.63 -7.73 4.15
CA LEU A 114 7.29 -8.22 2.81
C LEU A 114 6.62 -7.13 1.97
N SER A 115 6.95 -7.14 0.68
CA SER A 115 6.28 -6.28 -0.30
C SER A 115 4.80 -6.64 -0.41
N VAL A 116 3.95 -5.67 -0.77
CA VAL A 116 2.50 -5.88 -0.93
C VAL A 116 2.21 -7.03 -1.88
N ALA A 117 2.91 -7.07 -3.02
CA ALA A 117 2.71 -8.11 -4.03
C ALA A 117 3.06 -9.52 -3.51
N MET A 118 4.12 -9.65 -2.70
CA MET A 118 4.48 -10.94 -2.11
C MET A 118 3.54 -11.36 -0.98
N ALA A 119 3.09 -10.41 -0.16
CA ALA A 119 2.10 -10.69 0.88
C ALA A 119 0.75 -11.12 0.28
N GLU A 120 0.27 -10.44 -0.77
CA GLU A 120 -0.96 -10.82 -1.49
C GLU A 120 -0.84 -12.23 -2.09
N ARG A 121 0.30 -12.57 -2.69
CA ARG A 121 0.54 -13.90 -3.24
C ARG A 121 0.53 -14.97 -2.15
N SER A 122 1.20 -14.72 -1.04
CA SER A 122 1.26 -15.64 0.10
C SER A 122 -0.13 -15.91 0.69
N ILE A 123 -0.98 -14.87 0.77
CA ILE A 123 -2.36 -15.01 1.24
C ILE A 123 -3.25 -15.75 0.22
N ALA A 124 -3.05 -15.51 -1.07
CA ALA A 124 -3.77 -16.25 -2.11
C ALA A 124 -3.46 -17.76 -2.04
N GLU A 125 -2.20 -18.13 -1.76
CA GLU A 125 -1.75 -19.52 -1.64
C GLU A 125 -2.20 -20.18 -0.33
N SER A 126 -2.16 -19.48 0.80
CA SER A 126 -2.47 -20.04 2.13
C SER A 126 -3.96 -20.00 2.51
N HIS A 127 -4.68 -18.95 2.09
CA HIS A 127 -6.09 -18.73 2.43
C HIS A 127 -7.03 -18.90 1.23
N SER A 128 -6.56 -19.33 0.04
CA SER A 128 -7.41 -19.50 -1.15
C SER A 128 -8.26 -18.26 -1.48
N MET A 129 -7.75 -17.06 -1.15
CA MET A 129 -8.49 -15.81 -1.26
C MET A 129 -7.99 -14.99 -2.45
N SER A 130 -8.91 -14.52 -3.29
CA SER A 130 -8.52 -13.65 -4.40
C SER A 130 -7.98 -12.31 -3.89
N LYS A 131 -7.04 -11.71 -4.63
CA LYS A 131 -6.51 -10.38 -4.34
C LYS A 131 -7.61 -9.33 -4.19
N THR A 132 -8.64 -9.39 -5.03
CA THR A 132 -9.79 -8.47 -4.99
C THR A 132 -10.60 -8.63 -3.72
N THR A 133 -10.87 -9.87 -3.30
CA THR A 133 -11.57 -10.17 -2.06
C THR A 133 -10.79 -9.69 -0.85
N LEU A 134 -9.47 -9.94 -0.82
CA LEU A 134 -8.59 -9.45 0.24
C LEU A 134 -8.55 -7.93 0.30
N TRP A 135 -8.47 -7.26 -0.86
CA TRP A 135 -8.48 -5.79 -0.92
C TRP A 135 -9.79 -5.19 -0.39
N ARG A 136 -10.96 -5.76 -0.74
CA ARG A 136 -12.26 -5.34 -0.20
C ARG A 136 -12.31 -5.53 1.31
N ALA A 137 -11.96 -6.72 1.79
CA ALA A 137 -11.96 -7.04 3.21
C ALA A 137 -11.05 -6.08 4.01
N ARG A 138 -9.86 -5.76 3.50
CA ARG A 138 -8.96 -4.78 4.10
C ARG A 138 -9.54 -3.38 4.13
N THR A 139 -10.23 -2.97 3.06
CA THR A 139 -10.84 -1.64 2.96
C THR A 139 -12.02 -1.48 3.92
N ASP A 140 -12.82 -2.54 4.09
CA ASP A 140 -13.98 -2.53 5.00
C ASP A 140 -13.57 -2.42 6.47
N VAL A 141 -12.42 -2.98 6.84
CA VAL A 141 -11.91 -2.97 8.23
C VAL A 141 -10.85 -1.91 8.51
N ASP A 142 -10.48 -1.11 7.51
CA ASP A 142 -9.45 -0.08 7.65
C ASP A 142 -9.87 0.99 8.67
N GLY A 143 -8.99 1.30 9.61
CA GLY A 143 -9.25 2.24 10.72
C GLY A 143 -10.32 1.78 11.74
N ARG A 144 -10.75 0.51 11.70
CA ARG A 144 -11.70 -0.09 12.65
C ARG A 144 -10.99 -0.98 13.66
N ASP A 145 -11.49 -1.04 14.88
CA ASP A 145 -10.98 -1.96 15.90
C ASP A 145 -11.18 -3.42 15.48
N ARG A 146 -10.19 -4.27 15.79
CA ARG A 146 -10.15 -5.69 15.42
C ARG A 146 -11.34 -6.46 15.95
N GLN A 147 -11.87 -6.05 17.11
CA GLN A 147 -13.07 -6.63 17.72
C GLN A 147 -14.32 -6.52 16.83
N TYR A 148 -14.31 -5.60 15.84
CA TYR A 148 -15.45 -5.35 14.95
C TYR A 148 -15.32 -6.04 13.59
N TRP A 149 -14.17 -6.62 13.26
CA TRP A 149 -13.88 -7.06 11.91
C TRP A 149 -14.81 -8.19 11.45
N GLU A 150 -15.10 -9.17 12.30
CA GLU A 150 -15.98 -10.28 11.95
C GLU A 150 -17.41 -9.83 11.64
N ALA A 151 -17.97 -8.94 12.45
CA ALA A 151 -19.32 -8.42 12.23
C ALA A 151 -19.39 -7.54 10.97
N ILE A 152 -18.37 -6.73 10.70
CA ILE A 152 -18.26 -5.92 9.48
C ILE A 152 -18.16 -6.81 8.24
N LEU A 153 -17.29 -7.82 8.26
CA LEU A 153 -17.06 -8.72 7.12
C LEU A 153 -18.24 -9.66 6.86
N ALA A 154 -18.98 -10.06 7.90
CA ALA A 154 -20.23 -10.82 7.74
C ALA A 154 -21.34 -9.99 7.08
N ARG A 155 -21.35 -8.67 7.30
CA ARG A 155 -22.26 -7.76 6.59
C ARG A 155 -21.85 -7.62 5.12
N ALA A 156 -20.57 -7.41 4.84
CA ALA A 156 -20.05 -7.24 3.49
C ALA A 156 -20.26 -8.49 2.61
N THR A 157 -20.08 -9.69 3.16
CA THR A 157 -20.29 -10.96 2.45
C THR A 157 -21.74 -11.22 2.04
N THR A 158 -22.70 -10.56 2.68
CA THR A 158 -24.12 -10.65 2.31
C THR A 158 -24.41 -9.91 0.99
N ALA A 159 -23.67 -8.83 0.70
CA ALA A 159 -23.79 -8.10 -0.55
C ALA A 159 -23.26 -8.88 -1.75
N ASP A 160 -22.33 -9.82 -1.53
CA ASP A 160 -21.68 -10.62 -2.59
C ASP A 160 -22.55 -11.82 -3.04
N VAL A 161 -23.49 -12.30 -2.21
CA VAL A 161 -24.44 -13.38 -2.56
C VAL A 161 -25.68 -12.83 -3.26
N ALA A 162 -26.01 -11.55 -3.07
CA ALA A 162 -27.18 -10.90 -3.67
C ALA A 162 -26.97 -10.39 -5.12
N GLY A 163 -25.81 -10.64 -5.74
CA GLY A 163 -25.64 -10.52 -7.20
C GLY A 163 -26.07 -9.20 -7.84
N LEU A 164 -26.02 -8.07 -7.13
CA LEU A 164 -26.39 -6.76 -7.67
C LEU A 164 -25.36 -5.70 -7.24
N ASN A 165 -24.45 -5.42 -8.17
CA ASN A 165 -24.05 -4.07 -8.57
C ASN A 165 -24.05 -3.02 -7.44
N SER A 166 -22.90 -2.78 -6.80
CA SER A 166 -22.63 -1.48 -6.16
C SER A 166 -21.84 -0.59 -7.12
N PRO A 167 -22.12 0.72 -7.11
CA PRO A 167 -22.13 1.55 -8.28
C PRO A 167 -20.73 1.85 -8.80
N ARG A 168 -20.65 2.00 -10.13
CA ARG A 168 -19.71 2.94 -10.77
C ARG A 168 -19.60 4.21 -9.91
N LYS A 169 -18.51 4.37 -9.16
CA LYS A 169 -17.94 5.71 -8.97
C LYS A 169 -17.03 5.96 -10.17
N LEU A 170 -17.65 6.67 -11.11
CA LEU A 170 -17.00 7.41 -12.18
C LEU A 170 -15.79 8.19 -11.65
N MET A 171 -14.73 8.17 -12.46
CA MET A 171 -13.76 9.26 -12.68
C MET A 171 -13.50 10.19 -11.49
N THR A 172 -12.34 10.02 -10.86
CA THR A 172 -11.51 11.17 -10.51
C THR A 172 -10.44 11.28 -11.58
N GLY A 173 -10.81 11.92 -12.70
CA GLY A 173 -9.83 12.54 -13.57
C GLY A 173 -9.31 13.78 -12.85
N TYR A 174 -8.02 13.79 -12.53
CA TYR A 174 -7.29 15.01 -12.19
C TYR A 174 -6.28 15.28 -13.32
N SER A 175 -6.68 16.21 -14.18
CA SER A 175 -5.92 17.23 -14.91
C SER A 175 -4.60 16.87 -15.63
N ALA A 176 -4.66 16.89 -16.96
CA ALA A 176 -3.69 17.60 -17.81
C ALA A 176 -4.42 18.88 -18.31
N SER A 177 -4.00 20.07 -17.88
CA SER A 177 -3.00 20.93 -18.55
C SER A 177 -3.43 21.39 -19.95
N THR A 178 -3.82 22.67 -20.03
CA THR A 178 -3.37 23.57 -21.10
C THR A 178 -3.04 24.91 -20.47
#